data_AF-A0A2D4Q2E8-F1
#
_entry.id   AF-A0A2D4Q2E8-F1
#
_cell.length_a   1.000
_cell.length_b   1.000
_cell.length_c   1.000
_cell.angle_alpha   90.00
_cell.angle_beta   90.00
_cell.angle_gamma   90.00
#
_symmetry.space_group_name_H-M   'P 1'
#
loop_
_entity.id
_entity.type
_entity.pdbx_description
1 polymer ?
#
loop_
_entity_poly.entity_id
_entity_poly.type
_entity_poly.pdbx_seq_one_letter_code
_entity_poly.pdbx_strand_id
1 'polypeptide(L)'
;VCWNKDDGILDSSFSIPPRKDVDGLYFCISKVHYCPKVEDSGKRFVCKAKLEGSQTYKESAWQMNTVVLAPKVYKIECKPPVPECGKSITLSCLLTEYNPPECD
;
A
#
# COMPACT_ATOMS: atom_id res chain seq x y z
N VAL A 1 7.89 21.22 0.46
CA VAL A 1 7.31 20.05 -0.24
C VAL A 1 6.39 19.36 0.75
N CYS A 2 5.20 18.97 0.33
CA CYS A 2 4.27 18.20 1.16
C CYS A 2 3.80 16.94 0.43
N TRP A 3 3.45 15.92 1.21
CA TRP A 3 2.95 14.64 0.71
C TRP A 3 1.52 14.41 1.21
N ASN A 4 0.68 13.93 0.31
CA ASN A 4 -0.71 13.62 0.58
C ASN A 4 -1.04 12.21 0.09
N LYS A 5 -1.90 11.50 0.82
CA LYS A 5 -2.60 10.29 0.36
C LYS A 5 -4.07 10.65 0.22
N ASP A 6 -4.56 10.65 -1.01
CA ASP A 6 -5.79 11.29 -1.43
C ASP A 6 -5.83 12.74 -0.91
N ASP A 7 -6.63 13.01 0.12
CA ASP A 7 -6.74 14.33 0.77
C ASP A 7 -6.07 14.42 2.14
N GLY A 8 -5.59 13.30 2.70
CA GLY A 8 -4.90 13.25 3.99
C GLY A 8 -3.41 13.57 3.89
N ILE A 9 -2.85 14.30 4.85
CA ILE A 9 -1.41 14.62 4.91
C ILE A 9 -0.63 13.39 5.40
N LEU A 10 0.53 13.12 4.78
CA LEU A 10 1.50 12.14 5.30
C LEU A 10 2.57 12.82 6.15
N ASP A 11 2.43 12.68 7.47
CA ASP A 11 3.35 13.27 8.46
C ASP A 11 4.73 12.59 8.49
N SER A 12 4.88 11.39 7.93
CA SER A 12 6.14 10.64 7.88
C SER A 12 7.08 11.05 6.73
N SER A 13 6.85 12.22 6.12
CA SER A 13 7.68 12.70 5.03
C SER A 13 8.94 13.41 5.52
N PHE A 14 10.07 13.13 4.87
CA PHE A 14 11.36 13.76 5.13
C PHE A 14 11.83 14.48 3.88
N SER A 15 12.28 15.72 4.03
CA SER A 15 12.83 16.52 2.93
C SER A 15 14.22 17.02 3.28
N ILE A 16 15.16 16.81 2.36
CA ILE A 16 16.48 17.43 2.44
C ILE A 16 16.34 18.91 2.05
N PRO A 17 17.01 19.84 2.75
CA PRO A 17 17.03 21.25 2.35
C PRO A 17 17.47 21.44 0.88
N PRO A 18 16.95 22.46 0.17
CA PRO A 18 17.37 22.73 -1.19
C PRO A 18 18.87 23.03 -1.27
N ARG A 19 19.55 22.43 -2.25
CA ARG A 19 20.96 22.66 -2.56
C ARG A 19 21.13 23.03 -4.03
N LYS A 20 22.15 23.81 -4.32
CA LYS A 20 22.49 24.25 -5.68
C LYS A 20 23.33 23.18 -6.38
N ASP A 21 22.99 22.86 -7.61
CA ASP A 21 23.73 21.93 -8.47
C ASP A 21 24.78 22.66 -9.34
N VAL A 22 25.59 21.90 -10.08
CA VAL A 22 26.71 22.42 -10.90
C VAL A 22 26.22 23.34 -12.03
N ASP A 23 24.99 23.14 -12.51
CA ASP A 23 24.32 23.97 -13.51
C ASP A 23 23.79 25.31 -12.95
N GLY A 24 23.85 25.47 -11.64
CA GLY A 24 23.36 26.64 -10.92
C GLY A 24 21.88 26.61 -10.54
N LEU A 25 21.15 25.52 -10.84
CA LEU A 25 19.78 25.31 -10.42
C LEU A 25 19.71 24.73 -9.00
N TYR A 26 18.59 24.96 -8.31
CA TYR A 26 18.35 24.39 -6.99
C TYR A 26 17.52 23.11 -7.09
N PHE A 27 17.86 22.13 -6.27
CA PHE A 27 17.06 20.92 -6.12
C PHE A 27 16.93 20.51 -4.65
N CYS A 28 15.84 19.82 -4.33
CA CYS A 28 15.64 19.17 -3.05
C CYS A 28 15.13 17.74 -3.29
N ILE A 29 15.38 16.86 -2.32
CA ILE A 29 14.88 15.48 -2.38
C ILE A 29 13.92 15.32 -1.20
N SER A 30 12.69 14.90 -1.49
CA SER A 30 11.69 14.57 -0.50
C SER A 30 11.31 13.11 -0.64
N LYS A 31 11.19 12.40 0.48
CA LYS A 31 10.86 10.98 0.56
C LYS A 31 9.83 10.75 1.65
N VAL A 32 9.01 9.73 1.48
CA VAL A 32 8.06 9.28 2.51
C VAL A 32 8.22 7.79 2.71
N HIS A 33 8.32 7.36 3.96
CA HIS A 33 8.23 5.95 4.32
C HIS A 33 6.79 5.65 4.75
N TYR A 34 6.21 4.64 4.13
CA TYR A 34 4.81 4.28 4.34
C TYR A 34 4.67 2.75 4.36
N CYS A 35 3.90 2.23 5.32
CA CYS A 35 3.52 0.82 5.38
C CYS A 35 2.13 0.67 4.76
N PRO A 36 2.01 0.11 3.55
CA PRO A 36 0.73 -0.03 2.86
C PRO A 36 -0.25 -0.91 3.63
N LYS A 37 -1.54 -0.56 3.56
CA LYS A 37 -2.65 -1.39 4.02
C LYS A 37 -3.53 -1.80 2.85
N VAL A 38 -4.32 -2.86 3.02
CA VAL A 38 -5.26 -3.35 1.99
C VAL A 38 -6.17 -2.24 1.46
N GLU A 39 -6.70 -1.43 2.37
CA GLU A 39 -7.53 -0.25 2.09
C GLU A 39 -6.84 0.83 1.26
N ASP A 40 -5.52 0.78 1.08
CA ASP A 40 -4.76 1.73 0.28
C ASP A 40 -4.64 1.34 -1.20
N SER A 41 -5.10 0.14 -1.56
CA SER A 41 -5.19 -0.31 -2.95
C SER A 41 -5.95 0.72 -3.79
N GLY A 42 -5.33 1.20 -4.87
CA GLY A 42 -5.91 2.20 -5.76
C GLY A 42 -5.87 3.64 -5.25
N LYS A 43 -5.44 3.91 -4.02
CA LYS A 43 -5.30 5.28 -3.49
C LYS A 43 -4.17 6.05 -4.18
N ARG A 44 -4.31 7.37 -4.23
CA ARG A 44 -3.37 8.27 -4.91
C ARG A 44 -2.44 8.95 -3.91
N PHE A 45 -1.14 8.80 -4.10
CA PHE A 45 -0.11 9.51 -3.35
C PHE A 45 0.40 10.68 -4.17
N VAL A 46 0.38 11.88 -3.62
CA VAL A 46 0.73 13.11 -4.32
C VAL A 46 1.85 13.82 -3.59
N CYS A 47 2.93 14.13 -4.32
CA CYS A 47 3.99 15.02 -3.88
C CYS A 47 3.72 16.41 -4.47
N LYS A 48 3.59 17.43 -3.61
CA LYS A 48 3.38 18.82 -4.02
C LYS A 48 4.59 19.67 -3.67
N ALA A 49 5.18 20.28 -4.68
CA ALA A 49 6.30 21.21 -4.56
C ALA A 49 5.81 22.63 -4.84
N LYS A 50 5.93 23.49 -3.82
CA LYS A 50 5.61 24.91 -3.88
C LYS A 50 6.88 25.72 -3.62
N LEU A 51 7.19 26.64 -4.52
CA LEU A 51 8.27 27.61 -4.32
C LEU A 51 7.75 28.74 -3.40
N GLU A 52 8.60 29.21 -2.50
CA GLU A 52 8.27 30.33 -1.62
C GLU A 52 7.90 31.59 -2.45
N GLY A 53 6.85 32.29 -2.03
CA GLY A 53 6.29 33.44 -2.76
C GLY A 53 5.46 33.10 -4.00
N SER A 54 5.47 31.85 -4.49
CA SER A 54 4.61 31.43 -5.60
C SER A 54 3.17 31.19 -5.13
N GLN A 55 2.18 31.56 -5.94
CA GLN A 55 0.78 31.13 -5.74
C GLN A 55 0.51 29.74 -6.31
N THR A 56 1.36 29.24 -7.21
CA THR A 56 1.21 27.95 -7.87
C THR A 56 2.12 26.89 -7.25
N TYR A 57 1.70 25.63 -7.39
CA TYR A 57 2.50 24.46 -7.03
C TYR A 57 2.58 23.52 -8.23
N LYS A 58 3.61 22.68 -8.25
CA LYS A 58 3.68 21.53 -9.14
C LYS A 58 3.39 20.28 -8.34
N GLU A 59 2.71 19.32 -8.95
CA GLU A 59 2.44 18.03 -8.33
C GLU A 59 2.91 16.86 -9.20
N SER A 60 3.28 15.78 -8.52
CA SER A 60 3.47 14.47 -9.12
C SER A 60 2.62 13.48 -8.34
N ALA A 61 1.86 12.65 -9.06
CA ALA A 61 0.98 11.66 -8.46
C ALA A 61 1.43 10.25 -8.83
N TRP A 62 1.29 9.34 -7.87
CA TRP A 62 1.48 7.91 -8.06
C TRP A 62 0.29 7.18 -7.46
N GLN A 63 -0.22 6.16 -8.15
CA GLN A 63 -1.33 5.36 -7.68
C GLN A 63 -0.82 4.02 -7.16
N MET A 64 -1.29 3.62 -5.98
CA MET A 64 -0.90 2.35 -5.37
C MET A 64 -1.59 1.19 -6.10
N ASN A 65 -0.78 0.22 -6.51
CA ASN A 65 -1.28 -1.06 -7.03
C ASN A 65 -2.07 -1.81 -5.94
N THR A 66 -2.84 -2.80 -6.35
CA THR A 66 -3.54 -3.70 -5.42
C THR A 66 -2.55 -4.31 -4.44
N VAL A 67 -2.81 -4.13 -3.14
CA VAL A 67 -1.98 -4.68 -2.08
C VAL A 67 -2.31 -6.17 -1.94
N VAL A 68 -1.41 -7.03 -2.37
CA VAL A 68 -1.61 -8.49 -2.30
C VAL A 68 -1.21 -9.00 -0.91
N LEU A 69 -2.13 -9.70 -0.25
CA LEU A 69 -1.88 -10.43 0.98
C LEU A 69 -2.13 -11.92 0.76
N ALA A 70 -1.08 -12.71 0.99
CA ALA A 70 -1.20 -14.16 0.94
C ALA A 70 -2.15 -14.66 2.05
N PRO A 71 -3.02 -15.65 1.76
CA PRO A 71 -3.92 -16.19 2.75
C PRO A 71 -3.18 -16.88 3.87
N LYS A 72 -3.72 -16.69 5.08
CA LYS A 72 -3.41 -17.54 6.21
C LYS A 72 -4.20 -18.84 6.09
N VAL A 73 -3.47 -19.93 5.91
CA VAL A 73 -4.04 -21.27 5.73
C VAL A 73 -4.08 -22.00 7.06
N TYR A 74 -5.24 -22.50 7.45
CA TYR A 74 -5.42 -23.30 8.65
C TYR A 74 -5.35 -24.80 8.35
N LYS A 75 -5.21 -25.60 9.41
CA LYS A 75 -5.20 -27.06 9.31
C LYS A 75 -6.49 -27.55 8.65
N ILE A 76 -6.36 -28.54 7.77
CA ILE A 76 -7.50 -29.21 7.15
C ILE A 76 -8.28 -29.98 8.23
N GLU A 77 -9.58 -29.77 8.27
CA GLU A 77 -10.52 -30.48 9.14
C GLU A 77 -11.26 -31.55 8.35
N CYS A 78 -11.60 -32.66 9.03
CA CYS A 78 -12.36 -33.76 8.46
C CYS A 78 -13.69 -33.91 9.21
N LYS A 79 -14.79 -34.07 8.46
CA LYS A 79 -16.13 -34.35 9.01
C LYS A 79 -16.70 -35.63 8.38
N PRO A 80 -16.98 -36.69 9.17
CA PRO A 80 -16.71 -36.81 10.61
C PRO A 80 -15.21 -36.83 10.94
N PRO A 81 -14.78 -36.47 12.18
CA PRO A 81 -13.37 -36.46 12.57
C PRO A 81 -12.67 -37.82 12.47
N VAL A 82 -13.44 -38.90 12.59
CA VAL A 82 -12.97 -40.27 12.40
C VAL A 82 -13.69 -40.83 11.17
N PRO A 83 -12.99 -40.99 10.03
CA PRO A 83 -13.55 -41.61 8.83
C PRO A 83 -13.91 -43.07 9.05
N GLU A 84 -14.98 -43.52 8.41
CA GLU A 84 -15.38 -44.93 8.37
C GLU A 84 -15.26 -45.48 6.94
N CYS A 85 -14.82 -46.73 6.83
CA CYS A 85 -14.62 -47.38 5.53
C CYS A 85 -15.93 -47.39 4.72
N GLY A 86 -15.85 -46.96 3.46
CA GLY A 86 -17.00 -46.91 2.56
C GLY A 86 -17.99 -45.75 2.80
N LYS A 87 -17.76 -44.88 3.80
CA LYS A 87 -18.59 -43.69 4.05
C LYS A 87 -17.93 -42.44 3.48
N SER A 88 -18.77 -41.49 3.03
CA SER A 88 -18.30 -40.19 2.57
C SER A 88 -17.80 -39.35 3.75
N ILE A 89 -16.74 -38.57 3.50
CA ILE A 89 -16.23 -37.55 4.41
C ILE A 89 -16.15 -36.21 3.69
N THR A 90 -16.13 -35.13 4.45
CA THR A 90 -15.85 -33.78 3.95
C THR A 90 -14.55 -33.29 4.55
N LEU A 91 -13.62 -32.88 3.68
CA LEU A 91 -12.43 -32.14 4.08
C LEU A 91 -12.69 -30.64 3.91
N SER A 92 -12.26 -29.83 4.88
CA SER A 92 -12.46 -28.38 4.86
C SER A 92 -11.15 -27.68 5.18
N CYS A 93 -10.86 -26.60 4.46
CA CYS A 93 -9.71 -25.75 4.69
C CYS A 93 -10.21 -24.31 4.91
N LEU A 94 -9.80 -23.70 6.01
CA LEU A 94 -10.12 -22.31 6.31
C LEU A 94 -8.98 -21.41 5.82
N LEU A 95 -9.33 -20.40 5.02
CA LEU A 95 -8.43 -19.35 4.54
C LEU A 95 -8.90 -18.01 5.12
N THR A 96 -8.01 -17.26 5.77
CA THR A 96 -8.31 -15.91 6.29
C THR A 96 -7.22 -14.92 5.92
N GLU A 97 -7.46 -13.63 6.17
CA GLU A 97 -6.45 -12.57 6.08
C GLU A 97 -5.80 -12.42 4.69
N TYR A 98 -6.56 -12.64 3.60
CA TYR A 98 -6.08 -12.49 2.22
C TYR A 98 -6.66 -11.29 1.50
N ASN A 99 -5.95 -10.82 0.47
CA ASN A 99 -6.41 -9.81 -0.48
C ASN A 99 -5.74 -10.01 -1.86
N PRO A 100 -6.47 -9.88 -2.98
CA PRO A 100 -7.90 -9.59 -3.10
C PRO A 100 -8.81 -10.76 -2.63
N PRO A 101 -10.08 -10.49 -2.26
CA PRO A 101 -11.03 -11.53 -1.84
C PRO A 101 -11.51 -12.42 -3.00
N GLU A 102 -11.37 -11.94 -4.24
CA GLU A 102 -11.79 -12.62 -5.46
C GLU A 102 -10.54 -13.10 -6.22
N CYS A 103 -10.62 -14.31 -6.80
CA CYS A 103 -9.65 -14.77 -7.78
C CYS A 103 -10.19 -14.44 -9.18
N ASP A 104 -9.35 -13.87 -10.04
CA ASP A 104 -9.64 -13.67 -11.47
C ASP A 104 -9.81 -15.01 -12.21
#